data_AF-A0A503W9K5-F1
#
_entry.id   AF-A0A503W9K5-F1
#
_cell.length_a   1.000
_cell.length_b   1.000
_cell.length_c   1.000
_cell.angle_alpha   90.00
_cell.angle_beta   90.00
_cell.angle_gamma   90.00
#
_symmetry.space_group_name_H-M   'P 1'
#
loop_
_entity.id
_entity.type
_entity.pdbx_description
1 polymer ?
#
loop_
_entity_poly.entity_id
_entity_poly.type
_entity_poly.pdbx_seq_one_letter_code
_entity_poly.pdbx_strand_id
1 'polypeptide(L)'
;MFNPWVDLSLSILEAQQVMWLRGMRIASGGKAAERETKLMISEKIEAAGRATMMLAMGAPADKLASYYGGKIRANRKRLLRSPA
;
A
#
# COMPACT_ATOMS: atom_id res chain seq x y z
N MET A 1 3.70 -20.76 0.15
CA MET A 1 3.45 -19.87 -0.99
C MET A 1 2.66 -20.70 -1.97
N PHE A 2 1.46 -20.26 -2.36
CA PHE A 2 0.72 -20.93 -3.43
C PHE A 2 1.43 -20.61 -4.76
N ASN A 3 0.92 -21.11 -5.89
CA ASN A 3 1.43 -20.78 -7.22
C ASN A 3 1.77 -19.27 -7.32
N PRO A 4 3.02 -18.87 -7.67
CA PRO A 4 3.47 -17.48 -7.72
C PRO A 4 2.55 -16.55 -8.52
N TRP A 5 1.90 -17.07 -9.55
CA TRP A 5 0.93 -16.35 -10.36
C TRP A 5 -0.34 -15.99 -9.58
N VAL A 6 -0.82 -16.88 -8.71
CA VAL A 6 -1.98 -16.64 -7.85
C VAL A 6 -1.65 -15.60 -6.77
N ASP A 7 -0.48 -15.74 -6.13
CA ASP A 7 -0.02 -14.78 -5.11
C ASP A 7 0.16 -13.37 -5.69
N LEU A 8 0.67 -13.28 -6.93
CA LEU A 8 0.76 -12.02 -7.69
C LEU A 8 -0.62 -11.44 -8.00
N SER A 9 -1.54 -12.24 -8.56
CA SER A 9 -2.90 -11.79 -8.89
C SER A 9 -3.64 -11.28 -7.65
N LEU A 10 -3.54 -11.98 -6.52
CA LEU A 10 -4.14 -11.54 -5.25
C LEU A 10 -3.53 -10.22 -4.77
N SER A 11 -2.22 -10.05 -4.89
CA SER A 11 -1.52 -8.81 -4.51
C SER A 11 -1.95 -7.62 -5.39
N ILE A 12 -2.14 -7.85 -6.69
CA ILE A 12 -2.66 -6.83 -7.64
C ILE A 12 -4.10 -6.44 -7.27
N LEU A 13 -4.96 -7.42 -6.96
CA LEU A 13 -6.34 -7.14 -6.52
C LEU A 13 -6.38 -6.36 -5.20
N GLU A 14 -5.52 -6.72 -4.23
CA GLU A 14 -5.39 -5.97 -2.99
C GLU A 14 -4.95 -4.52 -3.23
N ALA A 15 -3.98 -4.30 -4.13
CA ALA A 15 -3.51 -2.97 -4.50
C ALA A 15 -4.61 -2.15 -5.19
N GLN A 16 -5.35 -2.74 -6.12
CA GLN A 16 -6.44 -2.09 -6.84
C GLN A 16 -7.55 -1.63 -5.89
N GLN A 17 -7.91 -2.45 -4.90
CA GLN A 17 -8.90 -2.07 -3.90
C GLN A 17 -8.44 -0.92 -3.02
N VAL A 18 -7.16 -0.89 -2.62
CA VAL A 18 -6.60 0.24 -1.87
C VAL A 18 -6.66 1.52 -2.69
N MET A 19 -6.30 1.45 -3.98
CA MET A 19 -6.37 2.60 -4.87
C MET A 19 -7.80 3.12 -5.03
N TRP A 20 -8.77 2.23 -5.21
CA TRP A 20 -10.19 2.60 -5.27
C TRP A 20 -10.66 3.30 -3.99
N LEU A 21 -10.41 2.72 -2.82
CA LEU A 21 -10.83 3.29 -1.53
C LEU A 21 -10.19 4.67 -1.26
N ARG A 22 -8.91 4.85 -1.61
CA ARG A 22 -8.24 6.16 -1.51
C ARG A 22 -8.82 7.15 -2.51
N GLY A 23 -9.10 6.71 -3.73
CA GLY A 23 -9.77 7.53 -4.75
C GLY A 23 -11.10 8.07 -4.26
N MET A 24 -11.96 7.21 -3.67
CA MET A 24 -13.23 7.64 -3.08
C MET A 24 -13.03 8.66 -1.95
N ARG A 25 -12.08 8.43 -1.05
CA ARG A 25 -11.81 9.30 0.11
C ARG A 25 -11.16 10.64 -0.26
N ILE A 26 -10.45 10.69 -1.38
CA ILE A 26 -9.93 11.94 -1.95
C ILE A 26 -11.05 12.67 -2.70
N ALA A 27 -11.85 11.94 -3.48
CA ALA A 27 -12.98 12.49 -4.24
C ALA A 27 -14.08 13.09 -3.35
N SER A 28 -14.26 12.59 -2.12
CA SER A 28 -15.18 13.18 -1.15
C SER A 28 -14.79 14.60 -0.70
N GLY A 29 -13.55 15.03 -0.95
CA GLY A 29 -13.07 16.36 -0.65
C GLY A 29 -13.00 16.68 0.86
N GLY A 30 -12.83 17.97 1.16
CA GLY A 30 -12.78 18.49 2.53
C GLY A 30 -11.58 18.02 3.36
N LYS A 31 -11.67 18.20 4.69
CA LYS A 31 -10.58 17.89 5.63
C LYS A 31 -10.20 16.40 5.65
N ALA A 32 -11.15 15.50 5.37
CA ALA A 32 -10.91 14.07 5.31
C ALA A 32 -10.01 13.70 4.11
N ALA A 33 -10.26 14.28 2.93
CA ALA A 33 -9.45 14.09 1.74
C ALA A 33 -8.03 14.66 1.91
N GLU A 34 -7.90 15.85 2.50
CA GLU A 34 -6.59 16.45 2.77
C GLU A 34 -5.76 15.57 3.72
N ARG A 35 -6.40 15.08 4.81
CA ARG A 35 -5.76 14.18 5.77
C ARG A 35 -5.32 12.88 5.12
N GLU A 36 -6.18 12.27 4.31
CA GLU A 36 -5.86 11.02 3.60
C GLU A 36 -4.70 11.23 2.61
N THR A 37 -4.68 12.36 1.90
CA THR A 37 -3.62 12.68 0.94
C THR A 37 -2.27 12.85 1.65
N LYS A 38 -2.22 13.62 2.74
CA LYS A 38 -0.99 13.80 3.53
C LYS A 38 -0.50 12.46 4.08
N LEU A 39 -1.40 11.66 4.66
CA LEU A 39 -1.07 10.35 5.21
C LEU A 39 -0.52 9.41 4.12
N MET A 40 -1.17 9.38 2.95
CA MET A 40 -0.73 8.57 1.81
C MET A 40 0.69 8.93 1.36
N ILE A 41 1.01 10.22 1.27
CA ILE A 41 2.33 10.69 0.85
C ILE A 41 3.38 10.28 1.89
N SER A 42 3.12 10.50 3.18
CA SER A 42 4.02 10.08 4.26
C SER A 42 4.27 8.56 4.21
N GLU A 43 3.23 7.75 4.02
CA GLU A 43 3.35 6.30 3.90
C GLU A 43 4.19 5.90 2.67
N LYS A 44 4.05 6.59 1.53
CA LYS A 44 4.85 6.34 0.31
C LYS A 44 6.31 6.68 0.51
N ILE A 45 6.62 7.83 1.14
CA ILE A 45 8.00 8.26 1.42
C ILE A 45 8.67 7.29 2.39
N GLU A 46 7.99 6.92 3.48
CA GLU A 46 8.50 5.97 4.46
C GLU A 46 8.69 4.57 3.84
N ALA A 47 7.77 4.16 2.97
CA ALA A 47 7.89 2.90 2.25
C ALA A 47 9.08 2.89 1.28
N ALA A 48 9.25 3.95 0.50
CA ALA A 48 10.36 4.12 -0.42
C ALA A 48 11.71 4.18 0.31
N GLY A 49 11.82 4.96 1.39
CA GLY A 49 13.06 5.05 2.17
C GLY A 49 13.53 3.70 2.71
N ARG A 50 12.60 2.90 3.28
CA ARG A 50 12.93 1.54 3.72
C ARG A 50 13.24 0.59 2.57
N ALA A 51 12.52 0.67 1.46
CA ALA A 51 12.82 -0.15 0.29
C ALA A 51 14.21 0.17 -0.29
N THR A 52 14.58 1.44 -0.38
CA THR A 52 15.92 1.88 -0.79
C THR A 52 16.99 1.36 0.16
N MET A 53 16.78 1.43 1.48
CA MET A 53 17.73 0.89 2.44
C MET A 53 17.85 -0.64 2.34
N MET A 54 16.74 -1.35 2.13
CA MET A 54 16.74 -2.79 1.89
C MET A 54 17.56 -3.14 0.63
N LEU A 55 17.35 -2.41 -0.47
CA LEU A 55 18.12 -2.58 -1.70
C LEU A 55 19.61 -2.28 -1.49
N ALA A 56 19.95 -1.19 -0.80
CA ALA A 56 21.33 -0.82 -0.49
C ALA A 56 22.05 -1.90 0.37
N MET A 57 21.31 -2.59 1.24
CA MET A 57 21.81 -3.73 2.01
C MET A 57 21.79 -5.07 1.25
N GLY A 58 21.49 -5.07 -0.05
CA GLY A 58 21.46 -6.29 -0.87
C GLY A 58 20.29 -7.22 -0.56
N ALA A 59 19.15 -6.69 -0.10
CA ALA A 59 17.97 -7.51 0.16
C ALA A 59 17.46 -8.17 -1.14
N PRO A 60 17.06 -9.45 -1.08
CA PRO A 60 16.53 -10.15 -2.23
C PRO A 60 15.12 -9.64 -2.60
N ALA A 61 14.74 -9.83 -3.86
CA ALA A 61 13.53 -9.25 -4.44
C ALA A 61 12.23 -9.76 -3.78
N ASP A 62 12.21 -11.01 -3.31
CA ASP A 62 11.11 -11.62 -2.56
C ASP A 62 10.86 -10.91 -1.22
N LYS A 63 11.94 -10.50 -0.53
CA LYS A 63 11.85 -9.74 0.73
C LYS A 63 11.28 -8.35 0.49
N LEU A 64 11.62 -7.73 -0.63
CA LEU A 64 11.07 -6.43 -1.04
C LEU A 64 9.58 -6.56 -1.40
N ALA A 65 9.21 -7.59 -2.15
CA ALA A 65 7.82 -7.87 -2.51
C ALA A 65 6.96 -8.15 -1.26
N SER A 66 7.46 -8.96 -0.33
CA SER A 66 6.81 -9.25 0.95
C SER A 66 6.59 -7.98 1.79
N TYR A 67 7.61 -7.11 1.85
CA TYR A 67 7.51 -5.82 2.54
C TYR A 67 6.39 -4.93 1.96
N TYR A 68 6.33 -4.78 0.64
CA TYR A 68 5.26 -4.01 -0.01
C TYR A 68 3.88 -4.66 0.16
N GLY A 69 3.79 -5.99 0.06
CA GLY A 69 2.56 -6.74 0.31
C GLY A 69 2.00 -6.49 1.72
N GLY A 70 2.87 -6.48 2.74
CA GLY A 70 2.50 -6.12 4.10
C GLY A 70 1.92 -4.70 4.22
N LYS A 71 2.51 -3.71 3.54
CA LYS A 71 2.02 -2.32 3.52
C LYS A 71 0.67 -2.19 2.80
N ILE A 72 0.46 -2.90 1.69
CA ILE A 72 -0.81 -2.92 0.97
C ILE A 72 -1.92 -3.49 1.86
N ARG A 73 -1.66 -4.62 2.53
CA ARG A 73 -2.62 -5.28 3.41
C ARG A 73 -2.99 -4.44 4.63
N ALA A 74 -2.02 -3.76 5.23
CA ALA A 74 -2.27 -2.83 6.33
C ALA A 74 -3.16 -1.65 5.88
N ASN A 75 -2.88 -1.08 4.71
CA ASN A 75 -3.68 0.00 4.14
C ASN A 75 -5.12 -0.40 3.85
N ARG A 76 -5.31 -1.57 3.22
CA ARG A 76 -6.62 -2.15 2.98
C ARG A 76 -7.41 -2.26 4.29
N LYS A 77 -6.81 -2.83 5.35
CA LYS A 77 -7.46 -2.96 6.67
C LYS A 77 -7.84 -1.61 7.27
N ARG A 78 -6.98 -0.59 7.17
CA ARG A 78 -7.26 0.77 7.69
C ARG A 78 -8.44 1.39 6.95
N LEU A 79 -8.42 1.37 5.61
CA LEU A 79 -9.44 2.00 4.79
C LEU A 79 -10.80 1.30 4.94
N LEU A 80 -10.83 -0.02 5.12
CA LEU A 80 -12.07 -0.74 5.42
C LEU A 80 -12.66 -0.38 6.79
N ARG A 81 -11.84 0.02 7.77
CA ARG A 81 -12.30 0.45 9.10
C ARG A 81 -12.76 1.91 9.16
N SER A 82 -12.44 2.68 8.13
CA SER A 82 -12.87 4.07 8.01
C SER A 82 -13.40 4.27 6.60
N PRO A 83 -14.64 3.83 6.32
CA PRO A 83 -15.31 4.20 5.08
C PRO A 83 -15.43 5.74 5.00
N ALA A 84 -15.39 6.26 3.77
CA ALA A 84 -15.52 7.69 3.49
C ALA A 84 -16.93 8.19 3.83
#